data_AF-A0A9X1KCK9-F1
#
_entry.id   AF-A0A9X1KCK9-F1
#
_cell.length_a   1.000
_cell.length_b   1.000
_cell.length_c   1.000
_cell.angle_alpha   90.00
_cell.angle_beta   90.00
_cell.angle_gamma   90.00
#
_symmetry.space_group_name_H-M   'P 1'
#
loop_
_entity.id
_entity.type
_entity.pdbx_description
1 polymer ?
#
loop_
_entity_poly.entity_id
_entity_poly.type
_entity_poly.pdbx_seq_one_letter_code
_entity_poly.pdbx_strand_id
1 'polypeptide(L)'
;MNTYHINLDGDVLKVGFGATLTTGDEIVRDAAARLNEMIACGELPGGSLIKINGRTSVLVSQVLADKLSKLYDVIAFFDPKIGDKGLDRYVVTISKHPDYRVGDTFDVVRIQPQSSIKLVICGFANTGKTCFREGLKQALLQIPNAPASYVFSGCPDGDGSWFGETARRDADLAQKLKAEYKAGFTREFAEGKAQEVRGINTPIFVFDVGGKISDANRLIMGAATHAVILVKDVGDIAPWQELCKSLGLSVVAIIYSDYDGVNDVIAQETPILKGSVHRLKRGEDVSSRAIVRALANLLVSIEDKS
;
A
#
# COMPACT_ATOMS: atom_id res chain seq x y z
N MET A 1 -15.72 9.91 -17.21
CA MET A 1 -14.54 9.03 -17.37
C MET A 1 -14.24 8.45 -16.01
N ASN A 2 -14.48 7.15 -15.82
CA ASN A 2 -14.45 6.51 -14.48
C ASN A 2 -13.28 5.52 -14.32
N THR A 3 -12.37 5.40 -15.29
CA THR A 3 -11.27 4.42 -15.22
C THR A 3 -9.98 5.01 -14.63
N TYR A 4 -9.76 6.33 -14.80
CA TYR A 4 -8.60 7.03 -14.25
C TYR A 4 -9.00 8.46 -13.82
N HIS A 5 -8.57 8.86 -12.63
CA HIS A 5 -8.88 10.14 -12.03
C HIS A 5 -7.64 11.04 -12.05
N ILE A 6 -7.82 12.28 -12.50
CA ILE A 6 -6.78 13.33 -12.53
C ILE A 6 -7.43 14.63 -12.11
N ASN A 7 -6.97 15.19 -10.99
CA ASN A 7 -7.44 16.46 -10.44
C ASN A 7 -6.24 17.29 -9.95
N LEU A 8 -6.31 18.61 -10.11
CA LEU A 8 -5.29 19.52 -9.57
C LEU A 8 -5.72 20.01 -8.17
N ASP A 9 -4.83 19.85 -7.19
CA ASP A 9 -4.98 20.36 -5.83
C ASP A 9 -3.80 21.29 -5.51
N GLY A 10 -4.03 22.60 -5.64
CA GLY A 10 -2.97 23.60 -5.63
C GLY A 10 -1.98 23.38 -6.77
N ASP A 11 -0.74 23.03 -6.43
CA ASP A 11 0.34 22.70 -7.35
C ASP A 11 0.67 21.19 -7.38
N VAL A 12 -0.24 20.35 -6.86
CA VAL A 12 -0.13 18.89 -6.85
C VAL A 12 -1.21 18.26 -7.73
N LEU A 13 -0.78 17.59 -8.79
CA LEU A 13 -1.64 16.76 -9.63
C LEU A 13 -1.91 15.41 -8.91
N LYS A 14 -3.13 15.22 -8.44
CA LYS A 14 -3.61 13.99 -7.81
C LYS A 14 -4.05 13.01 -8.90
N VAL A 15 -3.48 11.81 -8.90
CA VAL A 15 -3.75 10.79 -9.93
C VAL A 15 -4.10 9.43 -9.32
N GLY A 16 -4.96 8.66 -9.98
CA GLY A 16 -5.31 7.33 -9.47
C GLY A 16 -6.23 6.54 -10.38
N PHE A 17 -6.25 5.22 -10.19
CA PHE A 17 -7.20 4.34 -10.86
C PHE A 17 -8.60 4.53 -10.29
N GLY A 18 -9.61 4.51 -11.14
CA GLY A 18 -11.00 4.45 -10.73
C GLY A 18 -11.44 3.04 -10.35
N ALA A 19 -12.70 2.91 -9.96
CA ALA A 19 -13.27 1.64 -9.49
C ALA A 19 -13.55 0.64 -10.63
N THR A 20 -13.66 1.11 -11.87
CA THR A 20 -13.94 0.26 -13.03
C THR A 20 -12.69 -0.49 -13.47
N LEU A 21 -12.71 -1.81 -13.38
CA LEU A 21 -11.67 -2.67 -13.95
C LEU A 21 -11.69 -2.57 -15.48
N THR A 22 -10.53 -2.29 -16.07
CA THR A 22 -10.35 -2.16 -17.52
C THR A 22 -8.89 -2.44 -17.92
N THR A 23 -8.60 -2.41 -19.23
CA THR A 23 -7.29 -2.59 -19.85
C THR A 23 -6.44 -1.31 -19.82
N GLY A 24 -5.13 -1.50 -19.98
CA GLY A 24 -4.17 -0.39 -19.95
C GLY A 24 -4.37 0.63 -21.07
N ASP A 25 -4.85 0.22 -22.24
CA ASP A 25 -5.10 1.11 -23.37
C ASP A 25 -6.31 2.03 -23.14
N GLU A 26 -7.39 1.53 -22.52
CA GLU A 26 -8.52 2.36 -22.10
C GLU A 26 -8.10 3.39 -21.05
N ILE A 27 -7.34 2.95 -20.03
CA ILE A 27 -6.81 3.85 -18.98
C ILE A 27 -5.95 4.97 -19.59
N VAL A 28 -5.11 4.64 -20.58
CA VAL A 28 -4.28 5.62 -21.29
C VAL A 28 -5.12 6.63 -22.06
N ARG A 29 -6.16 6.17 -22.79
CA ARG A 29 -7.06 7.06 -23.53
C ARG A 29 -7.81 8.00 -22.59
N ASP A 30 -8.34 7.48 -21.48
CA ASP A 30 -9.05 8.28 -20.47
C ASP A 30 -8.12 9.32 -19.81
N ALA A 31 -6.91 8.92 -19.41
CA ALA A 31 -5.93 9.84 -18.85
C ALA A 31 -5.55 10.95 -19.85
N ALA A 32 -5.30 10.60 -21.11
CA ALA A 32 -4.98 11.57 -22.15
C ALA A 32 -6.15 12.54 -22.43
N ALA A 33 -7.39 12.02 -22.48
CA ALA A 33 -8.58 12.82 -22.70
C ALA A 33 -8.80 13.82 -21.56
N ARG A 34 -8.69 13.37 -20.30
CA ARG A 34 -8.82 14.25 -19.13
C ARG A 34 -7.73 15.33 -19.10
N LEU A 35 -6.47 14.99 -19.38
CA LEU A 35 -5.41 16.00 -19.46
C LEU A 35 -5.67 17.03 -20.57
N ASN A 36 -6.09 16.59 -21.76
CA ASN A 36 -6.41 17.53 -22.84
C ASN A 36 -7.55 18.48 -22.45
N GLU A 37 -8.58 17.98 -21.77
CA GLU A 37 -9.67 18.80 -21.23
C GLU A 37 -9.15 19.84 -20.24
N MET A 38 -8.37 19.41 -19.23
CA MET A 38 -7.78 20.31 -18.22
C MET A 38 -6.89 21.40 -18.84
N ILE A 39 -6.16 21.07 -19.91
CA ILE A 39 -5.33 22.03 -20.65
C ILE A 39 -6.22 23.01 -21.43
N ALA A 40 -7.23 22.51 -22.14
CA ALA A 40 -8.11 23.33 -22.97
C ALA A 40 -8.96 24.29 -22.12
N CYS A 41 -9.35 23.91 -20.91
CA CYS A 41 -10.11 24.76 -20.00
C CYS A 41 -9.23 25.66 -19.12
N GLY A 42 -7.90 25.57 -19.22
CA GLY A 42 -6.96 26.36 -18.42
C GLY A 42 -6.82 25.93 -16.96
N GLU A 43 -7.33 24.75 -16.58
CA GLU A 43 -7.14 24.15 -15.24
C GLU A 43 -5.67 23.83 -14.98
N LEU A 44 -4.88 23.55 -16.03
CA LEU A 44 -3.42 23.38 -15.95
C LEU A 44 -2.70 24.62 -16.51
N PRO A 45 -2.32 25.59 -15.66
CA PRO A 45 -1.75 26.86 -16.12
C PRO A 45 -0.31 26.76 -16.64
N GLY A 46 0.40 25.66 -16.36
CA GLY A 46 1.83 25.55 -16.61
C GLY A 46 2.66 26.26 -15.55
N GLY A 47 3.98 26.33 -15.75
CA GLY A 47 4.91 27.03 -14.86
C GLY A 47 6.22 26.30 -14.61
N SER A 48 6.93 26.67 -13.54
CA SER A 48 8.26 26.10 -13.26
C SER A 48 8.19 24.62 -12.85
N LEU A 49 7.24 24.24 -11.98
CA LEU A 49 7.20 22.90 -11.38
C LEU A 49 5.75 22.40 -11.25
N ILE A 50 5.54 21.12 -11.56
CA ILE A 50 4.35 20.37 -11.18
C ILE A 50 4.74 19.12 -10.37
N LYS A 51 3.99 18.88 -9.29
CA LYS A 51 4.14 17.70 -8.42
C LYS A 51 3.07 16.68 -8.77
N ILE A 52 3.41 15.41 -8.92
CA ILE A 52 2.46 14.33 -9.17
C ILE A 52 2.40 13.42 -7.95
N ASN A 53 1.19 13.19 -7.43
CA ASN A 53 0.98 12.35 -6.26
C ASN A 53 -0.18 11.38 -6.51
N GLY A 54 0.11 10.08 -6.41
CA GLY A 54 -0.88 9.02 -6.47
C GLY A 54 -0.47 7.86 -7.38
N ARG A 55 -1.41 6.95 -7.62
CA ARG A 55 -1.13 5.68 -8.30
C ARG A 55 -1.08 5.87 -9.81
N THR A 56 0.07 5.58 -10.40
CA THR A 56 0.32 5.76 -11.83
C THR A 56 0.85 4.46 -12.43
N SER A 57 0.27 4.00 -13.55
CA SER A 57 0.88 2.92 -14.33
C SER A 57 2.06 3.46 -15.13
N VAL A 58 2.97 2.59 -15.56
CA VAL A 58 4.08 2.98 -16.45
C VAL A 58 3.57 3.64 -17.74
N LEU A 59 2.45 3.18 -18.29
CA LEU A 59 1.88 3.75 -19.51
C LEU A 59 1.32 5.15 -19.26
N VAL A 60 0.57 5.35 -18.16
CA VAL A 60 0.03 6.67 -17.82
C VAL A 60 1.15 7.65 -17.48
N SER A 61 2.25 7.21 -16.87
CA SER A 61 3.38 8.10 -16.60
C SER A 61 3.98 8.67 -17.88
N GLN A 62 4.00 7.91 -18.99
CA GLN A 62 4.43 8.42 -20.30
C GLN A 62 3.46 9.46 -20.87
N VAL A 63 2.15 9.27 -20.68
CA VAL A 63 1.13 10.25 -21.10
C VAL A 63 1.25 11.54 -20.29
N LEU A 64 1.40 11.44 -18.97
CA LEU A 64 1.64 12.59 -18.10
C LEU A 64 2.90 13.33 -18.53
N ALA A 65 4.00 12.61 -18.79
CA ALA A 65 5.24 13.18 -19.30
C ALA A 65 5.04 13.94 -20.63
N ASP A 66 4.41 13.32 -21.64
CA ASP A 66 4.16 13.95 -22.94
C ASP A 66 3.35 15.25 -22.82
N LYS A 67 2.29 15.24 -21.99
CA LYS A 67 1.38 16.37 -21.87
C LYS A 67 1.94 17.47 -20.97
N LEU A 68 2.40 17.12 -19.77
CA LEU A 68 2.83 18.10 -18.77
C LEU A 68 4.17 18.74 -19.12
N SER A 69 5.08 18.02 -19.80
CA SER A 69 6.40 18.60 -20.14
C SER A 69 6.30 19.75 -21.15
N LYS A 70 5.16 19.91 -21.83
CA LYS A 70 4.88 21.05 -22.72
C LYS A 70 4.47 22.31 -21.95
N LEU A 71 4.05 22.15 -20.69
CA LEU A 71 3.51 23.21 -19.85
C LEU A 71 4.39 23.55 -18.65
N TYR A 72 5.15 22.57 -18.17
CA TYR A 72 5.99 22.71 -16.99
C TYR A 72 7.46 22.46 -17.30
N ASP A 73 8.34 23.27 -16.71
CA ASP A 73 9.78 23.07 -16.83
C ASP A 73 10.25 21.84 -16.04
N VAL A 74 9.62 21.57 -14.89
CA VAL A 74 9.96 20.46 -14.00
C VAL A 74 8.73 19.62 -13.68
N ILE A 75 8.89 18.30 -13.72
CA ILE A 75 7.90 17.34 -13.25
C ILE A 75 8.55 16.48 -12.17
N ALA A 76 7.91 16.40 -11.01
CA ALA A 76 8.38 15.60 -9.89
C ALA A 76 7.31 14.63 -9.40
N PHE A 77 7.70 13.39 -9.10
CA PHE A 77 6.81 12.35 -8.59
C PHE A 77 7.02 12.13 -7.11
N PHE A 78 5.92 12.04 -6.36
CA PHE A 78 5.95 11.60 -4.97
C PHE A 78 6.41 10.14 -4.89
N ASP A 79 7.44 9.88 -4.09
CA ASP A 79 7.83 8.52 -3.71
C ASP A 79 7.57 8.30 -2.22
N PRO A 80 6.56 7.48 -1.86
CA PRO A 80 6.19 7.28 -0.47
C PRO A 80 7.28 6.59 0.36
N LYS A 81 8.26 5.91 -0.26
CA LYS A 81 9.25 5.08 0.45
C LYS A 81 10.45 5.85 0.99
N ILE A 82 10.73 7.01 0.41
CA ILE A 82 11.96 7.78 0.70
C ILE A 82 11.69 9.05 1.51
N GLY A 83 10.44 9.27 1.94
CA GLY A 83 10.06 10.37 2.81
C GLY A 83 10.58 10.20 4.25
N ASP A 84 10.14 11.11 5.12
CA ASP A 84 10.37 11.04 6.56
C ASP A 84 9.08 11.46 7.29
N LYS A 85 9.01 11.32 8.62
CA LYS A 85 7.82 11.63 9.41
C LYS A 85 7.31 13.05 9.12
N GLY A 86 6.12 13.14 8.52
CA GLY A 86 5.47 14.41 8.19
C GLY A 86 6.00 15.11 6.93
N LEU A 87 6.94 14.50 6.20
CA LEU A 87 7.53 15.01 4.98
C LEU A 87 7.19 14.10 3.80
N ASP A 88 6.56 14.66 2.77
CA ASP A 88 6.39 13.99 1.49
C ASP A 88 7.59 14.32 0.60
N ARG A 89 8.34 13.30 0.17
CA ARG A 89 9.50 13.49 -0.70
C ARG A 89 9.13 13.24 -2.16
N TYR A 90 9.54 14.18 -3.00
CA TYR A 90 9.34 14.14 -4.45
C TYR A 90 10.69 13.95 -5.15
N VAL A 91 10.67 13.20 -6.25
CA VAL A 91 11.82 12.97 -7.13
C VAL A 91 11.56 13.65 -8.46
N VAL A 92 12.47 14.51 -8.91
CA VAL A 92 12.41 15.15 -10.23
C VAL A 92 12.64 14.10 -11.31
N THR A 93 11.67 13.91 -12.21
CA THR A 93 11.74 12.93 -13.30
C THR A 93 11.94 13.58 -14.67
N ILE A 94 11.53 14.85 -14.83
CA ILE A 94 11.76 15.66 -16.02
C ILE A 94 12.19 17.05 -15.54
N SER A 95 13.24 17.61 -16.15
CA SER A 95 13.64 18.99 -15.92
C SER A 95 14.18 19.65 -17.18
N LYS A 96 13.73 20.88 -17.42
CA LYS A 96 14.27 21.89 -18.34
C LYS A 96 14.78 23.11 -17.58
N HIS A 97 14.66 23.10 -16.26
CA HIS A 97 15.00 24.22 -15.38
C HIS A 97 16.45 24.14 -14.92
N PRO A 98 17.22 25.25 -14.90
CA PRO A 98 18.64 25.22 -14.52
C PRO A 98 18.88 24.77 -13.06
N ASP A 99 17.94 25.07 -12.17
CA ASP A 99 18.06 24.78 -10.73
C ASP A 99 17.60 23.38 -10.31
N TYR A 100 17.01 22.60 -11.23
CA TYR A 100 16.54 21.25 -10.95
C TYR A 100 17.15 20.26 -11.93
N ARG A 101 17.67 19.14 -11.43
CA ARG A 101 18.20 18.03 -12.22
C ARG A 101 17.33 16.80 -12.04
N VAL A 102 17.28 15.97 -13.08
CA VAL A 102 16.62 14.66 -12.98
C VAL A 102 17.32 13.84 -11.89
N GLY A 103 16.51 13.28 -10.98
CA GLY A 103 16.98 12.55 -9.80
C GLY A 103 17.11 13.41 -8.53
N ASP A 104 17.03 14.75 -8.65
CA ASP A 104 16.98 15.61 -7.47
C ASP A 104 15.73 15.28 -6.63
N THR A 105 15.88 15.44 -5.32
CA THR A 105 14.77 15.25 -4.38
C THR A 105 14.50 16.53 -3.61
N PHE A 106 13.23 16.75 -3.28
CA PHE A 106 12.82 17.84 -2.40
C PHE A 106 11.65 17.41 -1.54
N ASP A 107 11.55 18.04 -0.37
CA ASP A 107 10.54 17.72 0.64
C ASP A 107 9.40 18.74 0.62
N VAL A 108 8.18 18.24 0.77
CA VAL A 108 6.98 19.02 0.99
C VAL A 108 6.48 18.72 2.40
N VAL A 109 6.42 19.76 3.23
CA VAL A 109 5.90 19.66 4.60
C VAL A 109 4.40 19.47 4.54
N ARG A 110 3.88 18.45 5.24
CA ARG A 110 2.43 18.32 5.41
C ARG A 110 1.91 19.37 6.38
N ILE A 111 1.10 20.29 5.87
CA ILE A 111 0.51 21.41 6.63
C ILE A 111 -0.43 20.89 7.73
N GLN A 112 -1.02 19.69 7.56
CA GLN A 112 -1.75 19.00 8.61
C GLN A 112 -1.18 17.59 8.80
N PRO A 113 -0.79 17.21 10.03
CA PRO A 113 -0.50 15.82 10.34
C PRO A 113 -1.82 15.05 10.30
N GLN A 114 -2.12 14.48 9.13
CA GLN A 114 -3.12 13.42 9.09
C GLN A 114 -2.55 12.24 9.84
N SER A 115 -3.32 11.70 10.78
CA SER A 115 -3.00 10.41 11.35
C SER A 115 -2.71 9.40 10.24
N SER A 116 -1.63 8.65 10.42
CA SER A 116 -1.28 7.55 9.55
C SER A 116 -1.38 6.25 10.34
N ILE A 117 -2.30 5.39 9.94
CA ILE A 117 -2.36 4.02 10.41
C ILE A 117 -1.21 3.27 9.73
N LYS A 118 -0.24 2.79 10.49
CA LYS A 118 0.83 1.91 10.02
C LYS A 118 0.58 0.52 10.57
N LEU A 119 -0.20 -0.26 9.84
CA LEU A 119 -0.71 -1.57 10.24
C LEU A 119 0.25 -2.68 9.79
N VAL A 120 0.76 -3.45 10.75
CA VAL A 120 1.48 -4.69 10.47
C VAL A 120 0.55 -5.91 10.57
N ILE A 121 0.59 -6.77 9.56
CA ILE A 121 0.02 -8.11 9.58
C ILE A 121 1.12 -9.09 10.01
N CYS A 122 1.00 -9.61 11.22
CA CYS A 122 1.98 -10.49 11.84
C CYS A 122 1.36 -11.85 12.19
N GLY A 123 2.19 -12.81 12.61
CA GLY A 123 1.77 -14.20 12.82
C GLY A 123 2.75 -15.21 12.26
N PHE A 124 2.64 -16.47 12.69
CA PHE A 124 3.57 -17.52 12.29
C PHE A 124 3.52 -17.88 10.79
N ALA A 125 4.50 -18.65 10.34
CA ALA A 125 4.58 -19.08 8.94
C ALA A 125 3.30 -19.81 8.49
N ASN A 126 2.97 -19.67 7.21
CA ASN A 126 1.86 -20.37 6.56
C ASN A 126 0.45 -20.05 7.09
N THR A 127 0.25 -18.94 7.81
CA THR A 127 -1.07 -18.44 8.25
C THR A 127 -1.83 -17.63 7.17
N GLY A 128 -1.34 -17.62 5.93
CA GLY A 128 -2.01 -16.90 4.83
C GLY A 128 -1.82 -15.37 4.81
N LYS A 129 -0.89 -14.80 5.60
CA LYS A 129 -0.64 -13.34 5.68
C LYS A 129 -0.61 -12.61 4.33
N THR A 130 0.13 -13.14 3.35
CA THR A 130 0.23 -12.54 2.01
C THR A 130 -1.12 -12.49 1.29
N CYS A 131 -1.93 -13.55 1.41
CA CYS A 131 -3.26 -13.62 0.81
C CYS A 131 -4.21 -12.65 1.52
N PHE A 132 -4.15 -12.61 2.85
CA PHE A 132 -4.94 -11.69 3.66
C PHE A 132 -4.61 -10.22 3.38
N ARG A 133 -3.31 -9.88 3.28
CA ARG A 133 -2.82 -8.55 2.91
C ARG A 133 -3.33 -8.13 1.53
N GLU A 134 -3.27 -9.01 0.54
CA GLU A 134 -3.78 -8.70 -0.80
C GLU A 134 -5.29 -8.54 -0.80
N GLY A 135 -6.04 -9.40 -0.12
CA GLY A 135 -7.49 -9.23 0.05
C GLY A 135 -7.86 -7.91 0.73
N LEU A 136 -7.14 -7.54 1.80
CA LEU A 136 -7.34 -6.28 2.51
C LEU A 136 -7.03 -5.06 1.61
N LYS A 137 -5.95 -5.12 0.83
CA LYS A 137 -5.64 -4.09 -0.18
C LYS A 137 -6.80 -3.90 -1.15
N GLN A 138 -7.32 -4.99 -1.72
CA GLN A 138 -8.44 -4.91 -2.66
C GLN A 138 -9.72 -4.42 -1.99
N ALA A 139 -10.01 -4.86 -0.76
CA ALA A 139 -11.17 -4.40 0.01
C ALA A 139 -11.11 -2.89 0.30
N LEU A 140 -9.94 -2.37 0.72
CA LEU A 140 -9.74 -0.93 0.94
C LEU A 140 -9.96 -0.12 -0.34
N LEU A 141 -9.52 -0.63 -1.49
CA LEU A 141 -9.72 0.04 -2.79
C LEU A 141 -11.18 0.04 -3.26
N GLN A 142 -12.00 -0.89 -2.77
CA GLN A 142 -13.42 -0.99 -3.11
C GLN A 142 -14.31 -0.11 -2.22
N ILE A 143 -13.81 0.44 -1.11
CA ILE A 143 -14.58 1.32 -0.23
C ILE A 143 -14.66 2.72 -0.86
N PRO A 144 -15.86 3.24 -1.17
CA PRO A 144 -16.02 4.59 -1.71
C PRO A 144 -15.47 5.65 -0.75
N ASN A 145 -14.70 6.60 -1.29
CA ASN A 145 -14.11 7.71 -0.53
C ASN A 145 -13.20 7.28 0.64
N ALA A 146 -12.67 6.04 0.62
CA ALA A 146 -11.70 5.62 1.62
C ALA A 146 -10.44 6.52 1.55
N PRO A 147 -9.79 6.79 2.71
CA PRO A 147 -8.50 7.44 2.74
C PRO A 147 -7.50 6.70 1.84
N ALA A 148 -6.57 7.45 1.24
CA ALA A 148 -5.53 6.86 0.41
C ALA A 148 -4.80 5.75 1.19
N SER A 149 -4.54 4.63 0.52
CA SER A 149 -3.87 3.48 1.12
C SER A 149 -2.64 3.04 0.33
N TYR A 150 -1.64 2.54 1.06
CA TYR A 150 -0.43 1.96 0.49
C TYR A 150 -0.16 0.60 1.12
N VAL A 151 0.21 -0.38 0.29
CA VAL A 151 0.43 -1.76 0.74
C VAL A 151 1.70 -2.31 0.14
N PHE A 152 2.55 -2.95 0.95
CA PHE A 152 3.78 -3.57 0.46
C PHE A 152 4.16 -4.83 1.25
N SER A 153 5.14 -5.58 0.72
CA SER A 153 5.71 -6.78 1.34
C SER A 153 6.94 -6.44 2.18
N GLY A 154 6.89 -6.73 3.47
CA GLY A 154 8.01 -6.57 4.40
C GLY A 154 8.91 -7.81 4.52
N CYS A 155 8.64 -8.87 3.74
CA CYS A 155 9.33 -10.16 3.82
C CYS A 155 10.06 -10.48 2.50
N PRO A 156 11.33 -10.92 2.51
CA PRO A 156 12.08 -11.29 1.31
C PRO A 156 11.80 -12.73 0.87
N ASP A 157 10.57 -13.22 1.01
CA ASP A 157 10.22 -14.62 0.75
C ASP A 157 9.95 -14.95 -0.72
N GLY A 158 10.22 -14.00 -1.61
CA GLY A 158 9.95 -14.08 -3.04
C GLY A 158 8.51 -13.71 -3.41
N ASP A 159 7.62 -13.44 -2.45
CA ASP A 159 6.30 -12.88 -2.74
C ASP A 159 6.35 -11.37 -2.90
N GLY A 160 6.21 -10.91 -4.14
CA GLY A 160 5.83 -9.53 -4.43
C GLY A 160 4.32 -9.35 -4.56
N SER A 161 3.89 -8.10 -4.73
CA SER A 161 2.50 -7.76 -5.09
C SER A 161 2.03 -8.39 -6.41
N TRP A 162 2.95 -8.90 -7.23
CA TRP A 162 2.68 -9.62 -8.48
C TRP A 162 2.19 -11.06 -8.26
N PHE A 163 2.56 -11.72 -7.15
CA PHE A 163 2.38 -13.16 -6.99
C PHE A 163 0.91 -13.58 -7.10
N GLY A 164 0.00 -12.87 -6.44
CA GLY A 164 -1.43 -13.21 -6.42
C GLY A 164 -2.09 -13.07 -7.81
N GLU A 165 -1.65 -12.10 -8.61
CA GLU A 165 -2.12 -11.90 -9.98
C GLU A 165 -1.57 -12.97 -10.92
N THR A 166 -0.26 -13.28 -10.82
CA THR A 166 0.35 -14.35 -11.60
C THR A 166 -0.26 -15.70 -11.26
N ALA A 167 -0.41 -16.03 -9.96
CA ALA A 167 -0.94 -17.31 -9.52
C ALA A 167 -2.40 -17.55 -9.94
N ARG A 168 -3.19 -16.48 -10.14
CA ARG A 168 -4.55 -16.56 -10.69
C ARG A 168 -4.58 -17.05 -12.13
N ARG A 169 -3.56 -16.69 -12.92
CA ARG A 169 -3.46 -17.04 -14.35
C ARG A 169 -2.63 -18.30 -14.58
N ASP A 170 -1.54 -18.43 -13.84
CA ASP A 170 -0.50 -19.44 -14.00
C ASP A 170 0.20 -19.70 -12.66
N ALA A 171 -0.27 -20.73 -11.96
CA ALA A 171 0.22 -21.09 -10.63
C ALA A 171 1.67 -21.60 -10.66
N ASP A 172 2.05 -22.34 -11.70
CA ASP A 172 3.39 -22.93 -11.83
C ASP A 172 4.43 -21.84 -12.11
N LEU A 173 4.13 -20.89 -13.00
CA LEU A 173 4.96 -19.72 -13.22
C LEU A 173 5.14 -18.89 -11.95
N ALA A 174 4.05 -18.67 -11.20
CA ALA A 174 4.12 -17.91 -9.95
C ALA A 174 5.05 -18.58 -8.93
N GLN A 175 4.98 -19.90 -8.78
CA GLN A 175 5.87 -20.66 -7.89
C GLN A 175 7.32 -20.64 -8.35
N LYS A 176 7.56 -20.79 -9.66
CA LYS A 176 8.90 -20.70 -10.24
C LYS A 176 9.54 -19.34 -9.96
N LEU A 177 8.86 -18.26 -10.31
CA LEU A 177 9.36 -16.90 -10.08
C LEU A 177 9.57 -16.63 -8.58
N LYS A 178 8.68 -17.12 -7.71
CA LYS A 178 8.84 -16.96 -6.27
C LYS A 178 10.14 -17.60 -5.77
N ALA A 179 10.46 -18.81 -6.24
CA ALA A 179 11.69 -19.49 -5.88
C ALA A 179 12.93 -18.72 -6.37
N GLU A 180 12.87 -18.14 -7.57
CA GLU A 180 13.95 -17.32 -8.14
C GLU A 180 14.17 -16.00 -7.39
N TYR A 181 13.11 -15.32 -6.96
CA TYR A 181 13.18 -14.02 -6.28
C TYR A 181 13.30 -14.11 -4.75
N LYS A 182 13.26 -15.31 -4.17
CA LYS A 182 13.42 -15.49 -2.73
C LYS A 182 14.83 -15.10 -2.32
N ALA A 183 14.93 -14.16 -1.38
CA ALA A 183 16.20 -13.61 -0.91
C ALA A 183 16.43 -13.91 0.57
N GLY A 184 17.67 -13.67 1.02
CA GLY A 184 18.03 -13.78 2.43
C GLY A 184 17.42 -12.64 3.25
N PHE A 185 16.99 -12.96 4.47
CA PHE A 185 16.55 -11.95 5.43
C PHE A 185 17.77 -11.34 6.13
N THR A 186 18.50 -10.47 5.42
CA THR A 186 19.70 -9.82 5.94
C THR A 186 19.36 -8.62 6.82
N ARG A 187 20.36 -8.13 7.56
CA ARG A 187 20.21 -6.94 8.39
C ARG A 187 19.94 -5.70 7.53
N GLU A 188 20.64 -5.56 6.42
CA GLU A 188 20.51 -4.45 5.47
C GLU A 188 19.10 -4.41 4.87
N PHE A 189 18.53 -5.59 4.56
CA PHE A 189 17.14 -5.69 4.14
C PHE A 189 16.20 -5.18 5.24
N ALA A 190 16.38 -5.62 6.48
CA ALA A 190 15.54 -5.20 7.60
C ALA A 190 15.66 -3.70 7.88
N GLU A 191 16.87 -3.14 7.83
CA GLU A 191 17.13 -1.70 7.99
C GLU A 191 16.48 -0.89 6.85
N GLY A 192 16.65 -1.30 5.60
CA GLY A 192 16.00 -0.67 4.45
C GLY A 192 14.48 -0.68 4.57
N LYS A 193 13.89 -1.81 4.98
CA LYS A 193 12.45 -1.93 5.20
C LYS A 193 11.96 -1.08 6.37
N ALA A 194 12.71 -1.01 7.46
CA ALA A 194 12.39 -0.14 8.59
C ALA A 194 12.47 1.36 8.22
N GLN A 195 13.36 1.74 7.28
CA GLN A 195 13.38 3.09 6.73
C GLN A 195 12.12 3.35 5.89
N GLU A 196 11.75 2.44 4.99
CA GLU A 196 10.52 2.56 4.19
C GLU A 196 9.28 2.70 5.10
N VAL A 197 9.14 1.84 6.11
CA VAL A 197 8.00 1.89 7.06
C VAL A 197 7.95 3.23 7.80
N ARG A 198 9.10 3.82 8.15
CA ARG A 198 9.17 5.14 8.78
C ARG A 198 8.76 6.26 7.83
N GLY A 199 9.25 6.25 6.59
CA GLY A 199 9.02 7.30 5.60
C GLY A 199 7.61 7.33 5.00
N ILE A 200 6.90 6.19 4.98
CA ILE A 200 5.56 6.13 4.37
C ILE A 200 4.53 6.82 5.25
N ASN A 201 4.00 7.95 4.79
CA ASN A 201 3.02 8.77 5.50
C ASN A 201 1.58 8.63 4.96
N THR A 202 1.31 7.66 4.08
CA THR A 202 -0.04 7.45 3.53
C THR A 202 -1.06 7.20 4.65
N PRO A 203 -2.30 7.75 4.60
CA PRO A 203 -3.28 7.64 5.70
C PRO A 203 -3.49 6.22 6.22
N ILE A 204 -3.60 5.24 5.31
CA ILE A 204 -3.62 3.83 5.66
C ILE A 204 -2.44 3.13 5.00
N PHE A 205 -1.50 2.67 5.80
CA PHE A 205 -0.35 1.91 5.36
C PHE A 205 -0.41 0.50 5.94
N VAL A 206 -0.38 -0.51 5.06
CA VAL A 206 -0.45 -1.93 5.45
C VAL A 206 0.78 -2.68 4.97
N PHE A 207 1.36 -3.50 5.83
CA PHE A 207 2.43 -4.40 5.45
C PHE A 207 2.41 -5.68 6.25
N ASP A 208 3.02 -6.73 5.72
CA ASP A 208 3.22 -7.99 6.43
C ASP A 208 4.70 -8.23 6.72
N VAL A 209 4.96 -9.06 7.72
CA VAL A 209 6.31 -9.43 8.16
C VAL A 209 6.53 -10.94 8.11
N GLY A 210 7.78 -11.37 8.23
CA GLY A 210 8.14 -12.79 8.21
C GLY A 210 7.45 -13.60 9.30
N GLY A 211 7.26 -14.89 9.07
CA GLY A 211 6.52 -15.79 9.98
C GLY A 211 7.25 -16.21 11.26
N LYS A 212 8.26 -15.48 11.71
CA LYS A 212 9.08 -15.77 12.89
C LYS A 212 9.23 -14.52 13.74
N ILE A 213 9.21 -14.64 15.07
CA ILE A 213 9.62 -13.55 15.95
C ILE A 213 11.14 -13.44 15.87
N SER A 214 11.67 -12.31 15.42
CA SER A 214 13.10 -12.09 15.20
C SER A 214 13.47 -10.62 15.38
N ASP A 215 14.75 -10.33 15.58
CA ASP A 215 15.25 -8.95 15.66
C ASP A 215 15.02 -8.16 14.37
N ALA A 216 15.11 -8.84 13.21
CA ALA A 216 14.82 -8.24 11.92
C ALA A 216 13.34 -7.81 11.82
N ASN A 217 12.40 -8.65 12.28
CA ASN A 217 10.99 -8.27 12.31
C ASN A 217 10.71 -7.19 13.37
N ARG A 218 11.36 -7.24 14.55
CA ARG A 218 11.29 -6.16 15.55
C ARG A 218 11.69 -4.81 14.95
N LEU A 219 12.77 -4.79 14.17
CA LEU A 219 13.27 -3.60 13.49
C LEU A 219 12.27 -3.06 12.47
N ILE A 220 11.72 -3.91 11.60
CA ILE A 220 10.73 -3.51 10.58
C ILE A 220 9.43 -3.00 11.23
N MET A 221 8.98 -3.67 12.29
CA MET A 221 7.75 -3.33 13.01
C MET A 221 7.90 -2.08 13.90
N GLY A 222 9.11 -1.61 14.15
CA GLY A 222 9.38 -0.60 15.19
C GLY A 222 8.70 0.76 14.96
N ALA A 223 8.30 1.07 13.73
CA ALA A 223 7.55 2.29 13.39
C ALA A 223 6.08 2.02 13.04
N ALA A 224 5.59 0.79 13.19
CA ALA A 224 4.16 0.51 13.08
C ALA A 224 3.39 1.17 14.24
N THR A 225 2.10 1.39 14.05
CA THR A 225 1.20 1.89 15.11
C THR A 225 0.16 0.84 15.50
N HIS A 226 -0.25 0.00 14.55
CA HIS A 226 -1.31 -0.98 14.74
C HIS A 226 -0.86 -2.38 14.29
N ALA A 227 -1.47 -3.42 14.84
CA ALA A 227 -1.18 -4.80 14.48
C ALA A 227 -2.45 -5.64 14.27
N VAL A 228 -2.39 -6.51 13.26
CA VAL A 228 -3.27 -7.67 13.08
C VAL A 228 -2.45 -8.92 13.33
N ILE A 229 -2.95 -9.81 14.18
CA ILE A 229 -2.31 -11.09 14.46
C ILE A 229 -3.09 -12.20 13.74
N LEU A 230 -2.46 -12.86 12.78
CA LEU A 230 -2.99 -14.06 12.11
C LEU A 230 -2.38 -15.32 12.71
N VAL A 231 -3.21 -16.20 13.25
CA VAL A 231 -2.79 -17.42 13.96
C VAL A 231 -3.39 -18.68 13.38
N LYS A 232 -2.74 -19.82 13.59
CA LYS A 232 -3.32 -21.15 13.32
C LYS A 232 -3.73 -21.87 14.59
N ASP A 233 -3.11 -21.52 15.70
CA ASP A 233 -3.36 -22.14 16.99
C ASP A 233 -3.54 -21.04 18.04
N VAL A 234 -4.39 -21.27 19.03
CA VAL A 234 -4.64 -20.29 20.10
C VAL A 234 -3.35 -19.98 20.87
N GLY A 235 -2.44 -20.95 20.98
CA GLY A 235 -1.13 -20.78 21.61
C GLY A 235 -0.21 -19.79 20.88
N ASP A 236 -0.46 -19.53 19.60
CA ASP A 236 0.33 -18.58 18.81
C ASP A 236 0.05 -17.12 19.16
N ILE A 237 -1.07 -16.84 19.82
CA ILE A 237 -1.55 -15.48 20.07
C ILE A 237 -0.63 -14.76 21.05
N ALA A 238 -0.32 -15.40 22.19
CA ALA A 238 0.41 -14.76 23.28
C ALA A 238 1.81 -14.25 22.86
N PRO A 239 2.66 -15.04 22.17
CA PRO A 239 3.98 -14.55 21.73
C PRO A 239 3.91 -13.32 20.82
N TRP A 240 2.95 -13.26 19.89
CA TRP A 240 2.80 -12.11 19.00
C TRP A 240 2.19 -10.89 19.71
N GLN A 241 1.27 -11.11 20.65
CA GLN A 241 0.75 -10.03 21.50
C GLN A 241 1.84 -9.41 22.37
N GLU A 242 2.72 -10.23 22.96
CA GLU A 242 3.86 -9.76 23.75
C GLU A 242 4.83 -8.93 22.91
N LEU A 243 5.15 -9.39 21.69
CA LEU A 243 5.94 -8.62 20.74
C LEU A 243 5.29 -7.27 20.42
N CYS A 244 4.01 -7.26 20.04
CA CYS A 244 3.27 -6.03 19.73
C CYS A 244 3.28 -5.06 20.93
N LYS A 245 3.02 -5.57 22.13
CA LYS A 245 3.07 -4.80 23.38
C LYS A 245 4.46 -4.21 23.63
N SER A 246 5.52 -4.99 23.42
CA SER A 246 6.91 -4.52 23.60
C SER A 246 7.31 -3.40 22.64
N LEU A 247 6.61 -3.29 21.50
CA LEU A 247 6.80 -2.26 20.48
C LEU A 247 5.79 -1.12 20.57
N GLY A 248 4.88 -1.14 21.55
CA GLY A 248 3.83 -0.13 21.71
C GLY A 248 2.73 -0.17 20.66
N LEU A 249 2.54 -1.30 19.97
CA LEU A 249 1.54 -1.43 18.91
C LEU A 249 0.15 -1.71 19.48
N SER A 250 -0.85 -1.03 18.94
CA SER A 250 -2.26 -1.32 19.22
C SER A 250 -2.74 -2.53 18.41
N VAL A 251 -3.07 -3.64 19.08
CA VAL A 251 -3.61 -4.83 18.41
C VAL A 251 -5.08 -4.59 18.10
N VAL A 252 -5.41 -4.40 16.82
CA VAL A 252 -6.80 -4.12 16.37
C VAL A 252 -7.56 -5.37 15.98
N ALA A 253 -6.85 -6.45 15.63
CA ALA A 253 -7.49 -7.70 15.24
C ALA A 253 -6.65 -8.94 15.59
N ILE A 254 -7.33 -10.02 15.95
CA ILE A 254 -6.77 -11.36 16.14
C ILE A 254 -7.62 -12.33 15.33
N ILE A 255 -7.04 -12.89 14.28
CA ILE A 255 -7.77 -13.65 13.26
C ILE A 255 -7.18 -15.06 13.18
N TYR A 256 -8.06 -16.05 13.35
CA TYR A 256 -7.71 -17.45 13.16
C TYR A 256 -7.77 -17.80 11.67
N SER A 257 -6.64 -18.22 11.11
CA SER A 257 -6.53 -18.70 9.73
C SER A 257 -6.95 -20.17 9.67
N ASP A 258 -8.24 -20.42 9.49
CA ASP A 258 -8.80 -21.75 9.38
C ASP A 258 -8.66 -22.28 7.95
N TYR A 259 -7.61 -23.07 7.67
CA TYR A 259 -7.39 -23.56 6.31
C TYR A 259 -8.47 -24.54 5.84
N ASP A 260 -9.01 -25.35 6.76
CA ASP A 260 -10.00 -26.38 6.48
C ASP A 260 -11.45 -25.88 6.60
N GLY A 261 -11.62 -24.71 7.21
CA GLY A 261 -12.87 -23.98 7.31
C GLY A 261 -13.55 -23.74 5.96
N VAL A 262 -14.87 -23.52 6.04
CA VAL A 262 -15.74 -23.30 4.88
C VAL A 262 -16.41 -21.93 4.87
N ASN A 263 -16.43 -21.24 6.00
CA ASN A 263 -17.03 -19.92 6.17
C ASN A 263 -16.15 -19.06 7.09
N ASP A 264 -16.19 -17.75 6.87
CA ASP A 264 -15.64 -16.80 7.84
C ASP A 264 -16.56 -16.70 9.05
N VAL A 265 -15.98 -16.44 10.22
CA VAL A 265 -16.74 -16.17 11.45
C VAL A 265 -16.24 -14.86 12.03
N ILE A 266 -17.15 -13.94 12.33
CA ILE A 266 -16.86 -12.77 13.17
C ILE A 266 -17.40 -13.09 14.56
N ALA A 267 -16.51 -13.29 15.52
CA ALA A 267 -16.87 -13.59 16.89
C ALA A 267 -17.05 -12.32 17.74
N GLN A 268 -16.31 -11.27 17.40
CA GLN A 268 -16.30 -10.00 18.13
C GLN A 268 -15.79 -8.89 17.20
N GLU A 269 -16.43 -7.72 17.17
CA GLU A 269 -15.95 -6.58 16.39
C GLU A 269 -15.15 -5.57 17.23
N THR A 270 -15.55 -5.35 18.48
CA THR A 270 -14.95 -4.34 19.37
C THR A 270 -14.63 -4.93 20.75
N PRO A 271 -13.62 -4.41 21.49
CA PRO A 271 -12.65 -3.39 21.07
C PRO A 271 -11.55 -3.93 20.14
N ILE A 272 -11.45 -5.26 19.98
CA ILE A 272 -10.52 -5.94 19.08
C ILE A 272 -11.36 -6.86 18.20
N LEU A 273 -11.19 -6.75 16.88
CA LEU A 273 -11.84 -7.63 15.92
C LEU A 273 -11.30 -9.06 16.09
N LYS A 274 -12.17 -10.02 16.39
CA LYS A 274 -11.84 -11.44 16.52
C LYS A 274 -12.74 -12.28 15.64
N GLY A 275 -12.15 -13.31 15.05
CA GLY A 275 -12.87 -14.20 14.17
C GLY A 275 -11.96 -15.21 13.49
N SER A 276 -12.53 -15.94 12.55
CA SER A 276 -11.78 -16.79 11.63
C SER A 276 -11.95 -16.31 10.19
N VAL A 277 -10.88 -16.47 9.43
CA VAL A 277 -10.89 -16.39 7.97
C VAL A 277 -10.68 -17.78 7.43
N HIS A 278 -11.59 -18.23 6.58
CA HIS A 278 -11.44 -19.57 6.02
C HIS A 278 -10.54 -19.57 4.79
N ARG A 279 -9.76 -20.65 4.68
CA ARG A 279 -9.06 -21.11 3.48
C ARG A 279 -8.38 -19.98 2.71
N LEU A 280 -7.36 -19.37 3.31
CA LEU A 280 -6.51 -18.40 2.63
C LEU A 280 -5.60 -19.10 1.61
N LYS A 281 -6.13 -19.34 0.41
CA LYS A 281 -5.42 -19.93 -0.71
C LYS A 281 -4.85 -18.86 -1.65
N ARG A 282 -3.61 -19.07 -2.07
CA ARG A 282 -2.95 -18.25 -3.08
C ARG A 282 -3.71 -18.29 -4.40
N GLY A 283 -3.87 -17.11 -5.01
CA GLY A 283 -4.62 -16.96 -6.26
C GLY A 283 -6.13 -16.86 -6.06
N GLU A 284 -6.64 -16.91 -4.82
CA GLU A 284 -8.04 -16.61 -4.54
C GLU A 284 -8.22 -15.12 -4.23
N ASP A 285 -9.29 -14.51 -4.74
CA ASP A 285 -9.69 -13.18 -4.31
C ASP A 285 -10.47 -13.28 -3.00
N VAL A 286 -9.85 -12.81 -1.93
CA VAL A 286 -10.43 -12.82 -0.57
C VAL A 286 -10.91 -11.43 -0.13
N SER A 287 -11.02 -10.46 -1.04
CA SER A 287 -11.46 -9.09 -0.74
C SER A 287 -12.92 -8.99 -0.27
N SER A 288 -13.75 -9.95 -0.68
CA SER A 288 -15.16 -10.02 -0.31
C SER A 288 -15.42 -10.75 1.01
N ARG A 289 -14.39 -11.37 1.61
CA ARG A 289 -14.47 -12.10 2.88
C ARG A 289 -14.98 -11.20 4.00
N ALA A 290 -15.88 -11.72 4.83
CA ALA A 290 -16.58 -10.94 5.85
C ALA A 290 -15.58 -10.30 6.83
N ILE A 291 -14.61 -11.08 7.29
CA ILE A 291 -13.58 -10.63 8.23
C ILE A 291 -12.58 -9.64 7.59
N VAL A 292 -12.30 -9.77 6.29
CA VAL A 292 -11.44 -8.83 5.54
C VAL A 292 -12.15 -7.48 5.38
N ARG A 293 -13.44 -7.49 5.04
CA ARG A 293 -14.26 -6.27 4.96
C ARG A 293 -14.44 -5.61 6.32
N ALA A 294 -14.68 -6.38 7.37
CA ALA A 294 -14.80 -5.87 8.73
C ALA A 294 -13.52 -5.13 9.15
N LEU A 295 -12.34 -5.72 8.87
CA LEU A 295 -11.07 -5.05 9.12
C LEU A 295 -10.90 -3.80 8.24
N ALA A 296 -11.19 -3.86 6.94
CA ALA A 296 -11.07 -2.70 6.07
C ALA A 296 -11.91 -1.51 6.56
N ASN A 297 -13.16 -1.76 6.94
CA ASN A 297 -14.06 -0.76 7.50
C ASN A 297 -13.55 -0.21 8.84
N LEU A 298 -13.00 -1.08 9.70
CA LEU A 298 -12.37 -0.65 10.95
C LEU A 298 -11.20 0.30 10.69
N LEU A 299 -10.33 0.02 9.71
CA LEU A 299 -9.20 0.89 9.40
C LEU A 299 -9.65 2.25 8.84
N VAL A 300 -10.75 2.29 8.10
CA VAL A 300 -11.30 3.55 7.58
C VAL A 300 -11.97 4.37 8.69
N SER A 301 -12.47 3.73 9.75
CA SER A 301 -13.18 4.39 10.86
C SER A 301 -12.31 4.73 12.06
N ILE A 302 -11.04 4.29 12.10
CA ILE A 302 -10.09 4.72 13.14
C ILE A 302 -9.82 6.21 12.95
N GLU A 303 -10.54 7.01 13.73
CA GLU A 303 -10.13 8.36 14.07
C GLU A 303 -9.01 8.22 15.10
N ASP A 304 -7.77 8.56 14.72
CA ASP A 304 -6.71 8.69 15.72
C ASP A 304 -7.12 9.79 16.68
N LYS A 305 -7.31 9.41 17.93
CA LYS A 305 -7.29 10.36 19.04
C LYS A 305 -5.83 10.79 19.19
N SER A 306 -5.45 11.82 18.44
CA SER A 306 -4.19 12.55 18.62
C SER A 306 -4.15 13.22 19.99
#